data_AF-A0A9P6S6V8-F1
#
_entry.id   AF-A0A9P6S6V8-F1
#
_cell.length_a   1.000
_cell.length_b   1.000
_cell.length_c   1.000
_cell.angle_alpha   90.00
_cell.angle_beta   90.00
_cell.angle_gamma   90.00
#
_symmetry.space_group_name_H-M   'P 1'
#
loop_
_entity.id
_entity.type
_entity.pdbx_description
1 polymer ?
#
loop_
_entity_poly.entity_id
_entity_poly.type
_entity_poly.pdbx_seq_one_letter_code
_entity_poly.pdbx_strand_id
1 'polypeptide(L)'
;LVALKAYGHHIQSIKLKDLHMFMDYAPSTLPCLIRAEFADPWSNVKTADFIGRCTRGLRMLVIHERIDGEGVKFEYSSVAALLKHAAALEIVRIESPLCFDSKHIQQLLCSAFNLKTLDLLGEERGLKRVDGFLDANDIVDSEWVCTGLEFFGCRIGNIPRPEITHYIMGKPAKRIVVAGTHQESVELQKKVYAQLGRLTKLQQLHLGRYIDKDEWDKKGLSYEELWYFDGLSLSLDSGLGLLKDIKELKTVGVPDMEVYIECNKEQAWVKENWP
;
A
#
# COMPACT_ATOMS: atom_id res chain seq x y z
N LEU A 1 6.10 1.24 -34.89
CA LEU A 1 6.43 -0.20 -34.86
C LEU A 1 7.87 -0.49 -35.25
N VAL A 2 8.31 -0.17 -36.48
CA VAL A 2 9.70 -0.40 -36.94
C VAL A 2 10.73 0.24 -36.00
N ALA A 3 10.48 1.49 -35.57
CA ALA A 3 11.34 2.18 -34.62
C ALA A 3 11.44 1.50 -33.25
N LEU A 4 10.36 0.90 -32.75
CA LEU A 4 10.38 0.21 -31.45
C LEU A 4 11.23 -1.07 -31.50
N LYS A 5 11.17 -1.80 -32.62
CA LYS A 5 12.02 -2.98 -32.84
C LYS A 5 13.50 -2.61 -32.97
N ALA A 6 13.80 -1.53 -33.69
CA ALA A 6 15.18 -1.08 -33.90
C ALA A 6 15.79 -0.46 -32.64
N TYR A 7 15.03 0.37 -31.91
CA TYR A 7 15.55 1.25 -30.86
C TYR A 7 15.03 0.93 -29.45
N GLY A 8 14.22 -0.12 -29.30
CA GLY A 8 13.62 -0.49 -28.00
C GLY A 8 14.65 -0.72 -26.89
N HIS A 9 15.85 -1.15 -27.26
CA HIS A 9 16.96 -1.37 -26.34
C HIS A 9 17.55 -0.08 -25.72
N HIS A 10 17.21 1.09 -26.26
CA HIS A 10 17.62 2.40 -25.71
C HIS A 10 16.56 3.06 -24.83
N ILE A 11 15.34 2.51 -24.78
CA ILE A 11 14.25 3.11 -24.00
C ILE A 11 14.57 2.99 -22.52
N GLN A 12 14.63 4.13 -21.82
CA GLN A 12 14.88 4.19 -20.38
C GLN A 12 13.62 4.40 -19.55
N SER A 13 12.62 5.04 -20.14
CA SER A 13 11.34 5.36 -19.51
C SER A 13 10.23 5.16 -20.51
N ILE A 14 9.12 4.57 -20.05
CA ILE A 14 7.93 4.41 -20.87
C ILE A 14 6.68 4.74 -20.08
N LYS A 15 5.75 5.45 -20.72
CA LYS A 15 4.40 5.71 -20.24
C LYS A 15 3.41 5.19 -21.27
N LEU A 16 2.61 4.19 -20.89
CA LEU A 16 1.68 3.52 -21.80
C LEU A 16 0.24 3.73 -21.34
N LYS A 17 -0.66 3.93 -22.30
CA LYS A 17 -2.11 3.84 -22.04
C LYS A 17 -2.60 2.39 -22.02
N ASP A 18 -1.96 1.56 -22.84
CA ASP A 18 -2.33 0.16 -23.06
C ASP A 18 -1.04 -0.66 -23.15
N LEU A 19 -0.80 -1.48 -22.13
CA LEU A 19 0.36 -2.37 -22.08
C LEU A 19 0.25 -3.49 -23.13
N HIS A 20 -0.95 -3.98 -23.43
CA HIS A 20 -1.12 -5.10 -24.36
C HIS A 20 -0.68 -4.72 -25.77
N MET A 21 -1.15 -3.58 -26.28
CA MET A 21 -0.76 -3.12 -27.61
C MET A 21 0.76 -2.95 -27.70
N PHE A 22 1.42 -2.51 -26.63
CA PHE A 22 2.88 -2.42 -26.60
C PHE A 22 3.56 -3.79 -26.68
N MET A 23 3.07 -4.77 -25.93
CA MET A 23 3.70 -6.09 -25.79
C MET A 23 3.73 -6.89 -27.09
N ASP A 24 2.78 -6.68 -27.99
CA ASP A 24 2.73 -7.34 -29.31
C ASP A 24 3.89 -6.90 -30.23
N TYR A 25 4.53 -5.78 -29.92
CA TYR A 25 5.61 -5.20 -30.74
C TYR A 25 6.91 -4.96 -29.97
N ALA A 26 6.88 -5.08 -28.65
CA ALA A 26 8.03 -4.88 -27.80
C ALA A 26 9.11 -5.93 -28.10
N PRO A 27 10.41 -5.56 -28.04
CA PRO A 27 11.48 -6.54 -28.09
C PRO A 27 11.37 -7.56 -26.94
N SER A 28 12.02 -8.71 -27.08
CA SER A 28 12.07 -9.75 -26.04
C SER A 28 12.78 -9.29 -24.77
N THR A 29 13.59 -8.23 -24.84
CA THR A 29 14.27 -7.63 -23.69
C THR A 29 14.28 -6.11 -23.80
N LEU A 30 14.24 -5.44 -22.65
CA LEU A 30 14.26 -3.99 -22.50
C LEU A 30 15.45 -3.60 -21.59
N PRO A 31 16.69 -3.73 -22.06
CA PRO A 31 17.90 -3.64 -21.23
C PRO A 31 18.19 -2.26 -20.66
N CYS A 32 17.60 -1.18 -21.19
CA CYS A 32 17.77 0.15 -20.64
C CYS A 32 16.57 0.62 -19.81
N LEU A 33 15.44 -0.11 -19.82
CA LEU A 33 14.20 0.34 -19.21
C LEU A 33 14.29 0.28 -17.69
N ILE A 34 14.24 1.45 -17.06
CA ILE A 34 14.32 1.62 -15.61
C ILE A 34 13.05 2.25 -15.02
N ARG A 35 12.17 2.81 -15.87
CA ARG A 35 10.92 3.42 -15.45
C ARG A 35 9.77 2.96 -16.33
N ALA A 36 8.74 2.42 -15.73
CA ALA A 36 7.52 2.04 -16.43
C ALA A 36 6.30 2.59 -15.71
N GLU A 37 5.45 3.26 -16.48
CA GLU A 37 4.16 3.73 -16.06
C GLU A 37 3.12 3.23 -17.06
N PHE A 38 2.06 2.58 -16.60
CA PHE A 38 0.99 2.17 -17.50
C PHE A 38 -0.35 2.07 -16.80
N ALA A 39 -1.42 2.31 -17.55
CA ALA A 39 -2.76 1.93 -17.14
C ALA A 39 -3.08 0.53 -17.66
N ASP A 40 -4.16 -0.05 -17.14
CA ASP A 40 -4.80 -1.25 -17.68
C ASP A 40 -3.85 -2.47 -17.79
N PRO A 41 -3.36 -3.02 -16.65
CA PRO A 41 -2.78 -4.35 -16.69
C PRO A 41 -3.88 -5.31 -17.15
N TRP A 42 -3.76 -5.86 -18.36
CA TRP A 42 -4.82 -6.69 -18.95
C TRP A 42 -4.71 -8.17 -18.58
N SER A 43 -3.53 -8.62 -18.12
CA SER A 43 -3.38 -9.92 -17.50
C SER A 43 -2.15 -9.92 -16.61
N ASN A 44 -2.26 -10.57 -15.46
CA ASN A 44 -1.13 -10.82 -14.56
C ASN A 44 0.06 -11.45 -15.31
N VAL A 45 -0.19 -12.35 -16.28
CA VAL A 45 0.88 -12.98 -17.08
C VAL A 45 1.61 -11.97 -17.98
N LYS A 46 0.89 -11.12 -18.72
CA LYS A 46 1.51 -10.10 -19.58
C LYS A 46 2.25 -9.03 -18.78
N THR A 47 1.71 -8.64 -17.62
CA THR A 47 2.37 -7.70 -16.71
C THR A 47 3.66 -8.30 -16.16
N ALA A 48 3.63 -9.56 -15.71
CA ALA A 48 4.82 -10.29 -15.27
C ALA A 48 5.86 -10.43 -16.39
N ASP A 49 5.43 -10.78 -17.61
CA ASP A 49 6.30 -10.86 -18.78
C ASP A 49 6.96 -9.50 -19.05
N PHE A 50 6.19 -8.42 -19.13
CA PHE A 50 6.72 -7.07 -19.32
C PHE A 50 7.79 -6.70 -18.28
N ILE A 51 7.49 -6.89 -16.98
CA ILE A 51 8.43 -6.61 -15.89
C ILE A 51 9.67 -7.50 -16.01
N GLY A 52 9.50 -8.76 -16.43
CA GLY A 52 10.60 -9.71 -16.66
C GLY A 52 11.50 -9.34 -17.85
N ARG A 53 11.03 -8.57 -18.82
CA ARG A 53 11.84 -8.08 -19.95
C ARG A 53 12.80 -6.97 -19.55
N CYS A 54 12.55 -6.25 -18.47
CA CYS A 54 13.50 -5.28 -17.92
C CYS A 54 14.68 -6.04 -17.33
N THR A 55 15.91 -5.85 -17.81
CA THR A 55 17.08 -6.64 -17.33
C THR A 55 18.09 -5.85 -16.51
N ARG A 56 18.01 -4.51 -16.53
CA ARG A 56 18.94 -3.62 -15.81
C ARG A 56 18.54 -3.33 -14.36
N GLY A 57 17.35 -3.76 -13.95
CA GLY A 57 16.76 -3.39 -12.67
C GLY A 57 15.74 -2.27 -12.86
N LEU A 58 14.46 -2.58 -12.66
CA LEU A 58 13.40 -1.59 -12.68
C LEU A 58 13.51 -0.70 -11.43
N ARG A 59 13.56 0.63 -11.60
CA ARG A 59 13.62 1.60 -10.51
C ARG A 59 12.24 2.17 -10.16
N MET A 60 11.38 2.31 -11.15
CA MET A 60 10.04 2.89 -10.99
C MET A 60 9.01 2.02 -11.72
N LEU A 61 7.98 1.62 -10.99
CA LEU A 61 6.78 0.99 -11.53
C LEU A 61 5.55 1.75 -11.01
N VAL A 62 4.78 2.29 -11.94
CA VAL A 62 3.49 2.93 -11.65
C VAL A 62 2.42 2.24 -12.48
N ILE A 63 1.39 1.74 -11.83
CA ILE A 63 0.24 1.09 -12.48
C ILE A 63 -1.02 1.83 -12.09
N HIS A 64 -1.69 2.41 -13.06
CA HIS A 64 -2.93 3.13 -12.85
C HIS A 64 -4.15 2.22 -12.94
N GLU A 65 -5.18 2.51 -12.15
CA GLU A 65 -6.46 1.83 -12.23
C GLU A 65 -7.17 2.15 -13.56
N ARG A 66 -7.97 1.19 -14.03
CA ARG A 66 -8.85 1.41 -15.18
C ARG A 66 -10.17 2.01 -14.71
N ILE A 67 -10.65 3.02 -15.43
CA ILE A 67 -11.86 3.78 -15.07
C ILE A 67 -13.13 2.91 -15.10
N ASP A 68 -13.14 1.79 -15.80
CA ASP A 68 -14.35 0.96 -15.99
C ASP A 68 -14.51 -0.19 -14.98
N GLY A 69 -13.63 -0.31 -13.98
CA GLY A 69 -13.82 -1.20 -12.83
C GLY A 69 -13.63 -2.71 -13.09
N GLU A 70 -13.36 -3.13 -14.33
CA GLU A 70 -13.02 -4.54 -14.67
C GLU A 70 -11.51 -4.78 -14.72
N GLY A 71 -10.73 -4.01 -13.96
CA GLY A 71 -9.28 -4.06 -13.98
C GLY A 71 -8.74 -5.45 -13.61
N VAL A 72 -7.83 -5.99 -14.44
CA VAL A 72 -7.18 -7.26 -14.10
C VAL A 72 -6.24 -7.07 -12.94
N LYS A 73 -6.23 -8.08 -12.07
CA LYS A 73 -5.52 -8.07 -10.80
C LYS A 73 -4.02 -8.12 -11.04
N PHE A 74 -3.29 -7.27 -10.32
CA PHE A 74 -1.86 -7.48 -10.10
C PHE A 74 -1.70 -8.61 -9.06
N GLU A 75 -1.31 -9.80 -9.53
CA GLU A 75 -1.26 -11.01 -8.70
C GLU A 75 0.17 -11.57 -8.59
N TYR A 76 0.27 -12.78 -8.03
CA TYR A 76 1.50 -13.50 -7.70
C TYR A 76 2.62 -13.39 -8.74
N SER A 77 2.34 -13.71 -10.02
CA SER A 77 3.36 -13.71 -11.06
C SER A 77 3.96 -12.32 -11.30
N SER A 78 3.14 -11.27 -11.28
CA SER A 78 3.61 -9.89 -11.45
C SER A 78 4.43 -9.43 -10.26
N VAL A 79 4.02 -9.79 -9.03
CA VAL A 79 4.79 -9.50 -7.82
C VAL A 79 6.12 -10.25 -7.83
N ALA A 80 6.13 -11.54 -8.17
CA ALA A 80 7.34 -12.34 -8.26
C ALA A 80 8.32 -11.79 -9.32
N ALA A 81 7.81 -11.30 -10.46
CA ALA A 81 8.62 -10.60 -11.45
C ALA A 81 9.17 -9.28 -10.92
N LEU A 82 8.36 -8.51 -10.18
CA LEU A 82 8.78 -7.24 -9.55
C LEU A 82 9.86 -7.44 -8.49
N LEU A 83 9.74 -8.48 -7.65
CA LEU A 83 10.71 -8.78 -6.59
C LEU A 83 12.12 -9.10 -7.12
N LYS A 84 12.24 -9.58 -8.37
CA LYS A 84 13.55 -9.73 -9.05
C LYS A 84 14.29 -8.40 -9.23
N HIS A 85 13.57 -7.27 -9.13
CA HIS A 85 14.10 -5.92 -9.24
C HIS A 85 14.29 -5.23 -7.88
N ALA A 86 14.05 -5.91 -6.76
CA ALA A 86 13.99 -5.28 -5.43
C ALA A 86 15.20 -4.37 -5.12
N ALA A 87 16.42 -4.81 -5.44
CA ALA A 87 17.63 -4.04 -5.21
C ALA A 87 17.70 -2.70 -5.97
N ALA A 88 16.95 -2.54 -7.07
CA ALA A 88 16.91 -1.32 -7.87
C ALA A 88 15.65 -0.48 -7.62
N LEU A 89 14.60 -1.04 -7.01
CA LEU A 89 13.32 -0.36 -6.86
C LEU A 89 13.43 0.85 -5.92
N GLU A 90 12.94 1.99 -6.41
CA GLU A 90 12.82 3.26 -5.69
C GLU A 90 11.36 3.66 -5.52
N ILE A 91 10.52 3.41 -6.54
CA ILE A 91 9.11 3.82 -6.55
C ILE A 91 8.25 2.66 -7.03
N VAL A 92 7.30 2.25 -6.20
CA VAL A 92 6.24 1.32 -6.54
C VAL A 92 4.92 1.98 -6.20
N ARG A 93 4.10 2.26 -7.22
CA ARG A 93 2.72 2.74 -7.07
C ARG A 93 1.79 1.86 -7.85
N ILE A 94 0.79 1.29 -7.21
CA ILE A 94 -0.15 0.39 -7.87
C ILE A 94 -1.55 0.75 -7.40
N GLU A 95 -2.29 1.40 -8.28
CA GLU A 95 -3.65 1.90 -8.05
C GLU A 95 -4.72 0.84 -8.39
N SER A 96 -4.32 -0.35 -8.85
CA SER A 96 -5.24 -1.45 -9.21
C SER A 96 -5.74 -2.19 -7.95
N PRO A 97 -6.93 -2.84 -7.97
CA PRO A 97 -7.34 -3.77 -6.91
C PRO A 97 -6.27 -4.86 -6.71
N LEU A 98 -5.50 -4.69 -5.65
CA LEU A 98 -4.32 -5.49 -5.37
C LEU A 98 -4.72 -6.85 -4.83
N CYS A 99 -4.10 -7.90 -5.38
CA CYS A 99 -3.94 -9.18 -4.68
C CYS A 99 -2.54 -9.30 -4.07
N PHE A 100 -1.99 -8.17 -3.60
CA PHE A 100 -0.86 -8.24 -2.68
C PHE A 100 -1.38 -8.84 -1.38
N ASP A 101 -1.08 -10.12 -1.18
CA ASP A 101 -1.12 -10.64 0.18
C ASP A 101 -0.01 -9.95 1.00
N SER A 102 -0.19 -10.01 2.32
CA SER A 102 0.74 -9.45 3.28
C SER A 102 2.18 -9.94 3.09
N LYS A 103 2.38 -11.22 2.72
CA LYS A 103 3.70 -11.82 2.51
C LYS A 103 4.48 -11.16 1.38
N HIS A 104 3.81 -10.85 0.27
CA HIS A 104 4.45 -10.15 -0.84
C HIS A 104 4.84 -8.72 -0.51
N ILE A 105 3.98 -8.00 0.22
CA ILE A 105 4.28 -6.64 0.69
C ILE A 105 5.50 -6.69 1.63
N GLN A 106 5.54 -7.65 2.56
CA GLN A 106 6.69 -7.85 3.43
C GLN A 106 7.96 -8.15 2.65
N GLN A 107 7.90 -9.09 1.70
CA GLN A 107 9.06 -9.43 0.88
C GLN A 107 9.61 -8.20 0.16
N LEU A 108 8.74 -7.32 -0.33
CA LEU A 108 9.16 -6.07 -0.96
C LEU A 108 9.87 -5.14 0.04
N LEU A 109 9.27 -4.89 1.22
CA LEU A 109 9.83 -4.04 2.28
C LEU A 109 11.16 -4.58 2.85
N CYS A 110 11.32 -5.91 2.88
CA CYS A 110 12.52 -6.59 3.37
C CYS A 110 13.62 -6.78 2.31
N SER A 111 13.32 -6.55 1.02
CA SER A 111 14.28 -6.76 -0.07
C SER A 111 14.67 -5.46 -0.79
N ALA A 112 13.81 -4.45 -0.79
CA ALA A 112 14.00 -3.23 -1.57
C ALA A 112 14.63 -2.09 -0.74
N PHE A 113 15.93 -2.19 -0.49
CA PHE A 113 16.66 -1.22 0.35
C PHE A 113 16.70 0.23 -0.21
N ASN A 114 16.51 0.39 -1.52
CA ASN A 114 16.44 1.70 -2.19
C ASN A 114 15.01 2.27 -2.26
N LEU A 115 14.01 1.58 -1.73
CA LEU A 115 12.62 1.97 -1.87
C LEU A 115 12.34 3.28 -1.13
N LYS A 116 11.86 4.27 -1.87
CA LYS A 116 11.47 5.61 -1.38
C LYS A 116 9.96 5.79 -1.35
N THR A 117 9.24 5.14 -2.25
CA THR A 117 7.78 5.22 -2.30
C THR A 117 7.20 3.83 -2.49
N LEU A 118 6.33 3.45 -1.55
CA LEU A 118 5.41 2.34 -1.70
C LEU A 118 4.00 2.89 -1.55
N ASP A 119 3.22 2.87 -2.61
CA ASP A 119 1.81 3.28 -2.59
C ASP A 119 0.94 2.19 -3.20
N LEU A 120 0.16 1.56 -2.34
CA LEU A 120 -0.74 0.45 -2.62
C LEU A 120 -2.21 0.83 -2.40
N LEU A 121 -2.47 2.09 -2.01
CA LEU A 121 -3.83 2.62 -1.82
C LEU A 121 -4.33 3.25 -3.11
N GLY A 122 -3.43 3.95 -3.82
CA GLY A 122 -3.71 4.63 -5.07
C GLY A 122 -4.61 5.85 -4.94
N GLU A 123 -4.86 6.55 -6.05
CA GLU A 123 -5.82 7.64 -6.11
C GLU A 123 -7.24 7.07 -6.25
N GLU A 124 -8.06 7.32 -5.24
CA GLU A 124 -9.45 6.89 -5.06
C GLU A 124 -10.36 7.19 -6.28
N ARG A 125 -10.71 6.15 -7.06
CA ARG A 125 -11.77 6.24 -8.09
C ARG A 125 -12.53 4.91 -8.24
N GLY A 126 -13.51 4.67 -7.37
CA GLY A 126 -14.53 3.66 -7.62
C GLY A 126 -14.29 2.28 -6.99
N LEU A 127 -15.23 1.37 -7.24
CA LEU A 127 -15.80 0.54 -6.19
C LEU A 127 -15.42 -0.93 -6.25
N LYS A 128 -15.59 -1.59 -5.09
CA LYS A 128 -15.40 -3.04 -4.85
C LYS A 128 -13.96 -3.51 -4.90
N ARG A 129 -13.04 -2.82 -4.24
CA ARG A 129 -11.71 -3.38 -3.99
C ARG A 129 -11.80 -4.44 -2.88
N VAL A 130 -11.41 -5.68 -3.23
CA VAL A 130 -10.92 -6.66 -2.25
C VAL A 130 -9.53 -6.17 -1.89
N ASP A 131 -9.38 -5.64 -0.68
CA ASP A 131 -8.19 -4.88 -0.34
C ASP A 131 -7.09 -5.83 0.12
N GLY A 132 -5.95 -5.78 -0.56
CA GLY A 132 -4.69 -6.22 0.03
C GLY A 132 -4.36 -5.34 1.24
N PHE A 133 -3.93 -5.96 2.33
CA PHE A 133 -3.42 -5.28 3.50
C PHE A 133 -2.20 -6.02 4.03
N LEU A 134 -1.39 -5.30 4.78
CA LEU A 134 -0.25 -5.83 5.51
C LEU A 134 -0.75 -6.36 6.86
N ASP A 135 -0.65 -7.66 7.07
CA ASP A 135 -0.98 -8.29 8.36
C ASP A 135 -0.01 -7.80 9.42
N ALA A 136 -0.52 -7.28 10.53
CA ALA A 136 0.29 -6.80 11.62
C ALA A 136 1.26 -7.86 12.17
N ASN A 137 0.89 -9.15 12.16
CA ASN A 137 1.79 -10.22 12.59
C ASN A 137 2.98 -10.40 11.64
N ASP A 138 2.75 -10.27 10.33
CA ASP A 138 3.84 -10.36 9.36
C ASP A 138 4.83 -9.19 9.48
N ILE A 139 4.39 -8.03 10.01
CA ILE A 139 5.25 -6.87 10.30
C ILE A 139 6.22 -7.17 11.43
N VAL A 140 5.75 -7.82 12.49
CA VAL A 140 6.57 -8.01 13.70
C VAL A 140 7.64 -9.09 13.53
N ASP A 141 7.43 -9.99 12.57
CA ASP A 141 8.33 -11.13 12.31
C ASP A 141 9.46 -10.81 11.33
N SER A 142 9.47 -9.62 10.72
CA SER A 142 10.40 -9.26 9.65
C SER A 142 11.04 -7.89 9.83
N GLU A 143 12.30 -7.76 9.40
CA GLU A 143 13.04 -6.50 9.44
C GLU A 143 12.99 -5.78 8.09
N TRP A 144 12.42 -4.58 8.07
CA TRP A 144 12.37 -3.75 6.87
C TRP A 144 13.73 -3.13 6.60
N VAL A 145 14.23 -3.32 5.37
CA VAL A 145 15.53 -2.79 4.93
C VAL A 145 15.39 -1.45 4.21
N CYS A 146 14.17 -1.06 3.84
CA CYS A 146 13.86 0.20 3.16
C CYS A 146 13.87 1.40 4.12
N THR A 147 14.98 1.64 4.83
CA THR A 147 15.08 2.74 5.81
C THR A 147 15.01 4.14 5.18
N GLY A 148 15.20 4.24 3.86
CA GLY A 148 15.05 5.46 3.07
C GLY A 148 13.63 5.73 2.56
N LEU A 149 12.62 5.03 3.08
CA LEU A 149 11.24 5.20 2.64
C LEU A 149 10.69 6.59 3.02
N GLU A 150 10.24 7.34 2.02
CA GLU A 150 9.70 8.70 2.14
C GLU A 150 8.16 8.71 2.11
N PHE A 151 7.54 7.76 1.41
CA PHE A 151 6.08 7.62 1.32
C PHE A 151 5.69 6.16 1.53
N PHE A 152 4.81 5.90 2.49
CA PHE A 152 4.21 4.59 2.74
C PHE A 152 2.68 4.70 2.73
N GLY A 153 2.06 4.19 1.67
CA GLY A 153 0.63 4.03 1.53
C GLY A 153 0.28 2.56 1.48
N CYS A 154 -0.15 1.99 2.60
CA CYS A 154 -0.59 0.60 2.68
C CYS A 154 -1.44 0.41 3.94
N ARG A 155 -2.56 -0.30 3.82
CA ARG A 155 -3.36 -0.68 4.97
C ARG A 155 -2.59 -1.67 5.84
N ILE A 156 -2.66 -1.48 7.15
CA ILE A 156 -2.18 -2.45 8.14
C ILE A 156 -3.40 -3.01 8.85
N GLY A 157 -3.53 -4.34 8.88
CA GLY A 157 -4.74 -5.03 9.37
C GLY A 157 -4.47 -6.22 10.27
N ASN A 158 -5.55 -6.92 10.58
CA ASN A 158 -5.56 -8.05 11.51
C ASN A 158 -5.08 -7.68 12.93
N ILE A 159 -5.34 -6.44 13.37
CA ILE A 159 -5.08 -6.01 14.75
C ILE A 159 -6.36 -6.22 15.57
N PRO A 160 -6.34 -6.98 16.67
CA PRO A 160 -7.50 -7.07 17.56
C PRO A 160 -7.87 -5.70 18.12
N ARG A 161 -9.17 -5.35 18.16
CA ARG A 161 -9.65 -4.05 18.69
C ARG A 161 -10.83 -4.25 19.67
N PRO A 162 -10.62 -4.94 20.80
CA PRO A 162 -11.70 -5.34 21.72
C PRO A 162 -12.36 -4.16 22.46
N GLU A 163 -11.76 -2.98 22.44
CA GLU A 163 -12.36 -1.76 22.96
C GLU A 163 -13.48 -1.21 22.08
N ILE A 164 -13.58 -1.67 20.82
CA ILE A 164 -14.71 -1.34 19.94
C ILE A 164 -15.90 -2.21 20.36
N THR A 165 -16.82 -1.63 21.13
CA THR A 165 -17.98 -2.35 21.68
C THR A 165 -19.32 -1.97 21.05
N HIS A 166 -19.36 -0.94 20.21
CA HIS A 166 -20.59 -0.48 19.57
C HIS A 166 -21.04 -1.46 18.46
N TYR A 167 -22.27 -1.30 17.97
CA TYR A 167 -22.77 -2.12 16.87
C TYR A 167 -22.24 -1.57 15.54
N ILE A 168 -21.70 -2.44 14.70
CA ILE A 168 -21.19 -2.13 13.36
C ILE A 168 -22.09 -2.87 12.36
N MET A 169 -22.66 -2.17 11.38
CA MET A 169 -23.57 -2.79 10.39
C MET A 169 -24.75 -3.53 11.03
N GLY A 170 -25.32 -2.97 12.11
CA GLY A 170 -26.38 -3.63 12.90
C GLY A 170 -25.96 -4.93 13.60
N LYS A 171 -24.65 -5.25 13.62
CA LYS A 171 -24.10 -6.46 14.25
C LYS A 171 -23.20 -6.06 15.43
N PRO A 172 -23.11 -6.89 16.49
CA PRO A 172 -22.13 -6.66 17.55
C PRO A 172 -20.70 -6.64 16.99
N ALA A 173 -19.88 -5.66 17.41
CA ALA A 173 -18.50 -5.49 16.92
C ALA A 173 -17.67 -6.77 16.93
N LYS A 174 -17.81 -7.62 17.96
CA LYS A 174 -17.14 -8.93 18.07
C LYS A 174 -17.35 -9.91 16.91
N ARG A 175 -18.29 -9.64 15.99
CA ARG A 175 -18.53 -10.45 14.78
C ARG A 175 -17.79 -9.93 13.55
N ILE A 176 -17.27 -8.71 13.62
CA ILE A 176 -16.66 -7.99 12.51
C ILE A 176 -15.19 -7.75 12.82
N VAL A 177 -14.90 -7.26 14.03
CA VAL A 177 -13.56 -6.97 14.51
C VAL A 177 -12.80 -8.26 14.84
N VAL A 178 -11.50 -8.26 14.57
CA VAL A 178 -10.57 -9.34 14.94
C VAL A 178 -10.62 -9.59 16.44
N ALA A 179 -10.83 -10.85 16.83
CA ALA A 179 -10.89 -11.24 18.23
C ALA A 179 -9.50 -11.20 18.89
N GLY A 180 -9.46 -10.77 20.15
CA GLY A 180 -8.26 -10.75 20.97
C GLY A 180 -8.49 -9.95 22.26
N THR A 181 -7.52 -10.00 23.16
CA THR A 181 -7.51 -9.22 24.39
C THR A 181 -6.95 -7.82 24.15
N HIS A 182 -7.26 -6.89 25.07
CA HIS A 182 -6.74 -5.53 24.99
C HIS A 182 -5.20 -5.50 25.08
N GLN A 183 -4.62 -6.38 25.91
CA GLN A 183 -3.18 -6.49 26.05
C GLN A 183 -2.51 -6.96 24.75
N GLU A 184 -3.03 -8.02 24.12
CA GLU A 184 -2.52 -8.52 22.83
C GLU A 184 -2.57 -7.44 21.75
N SER A 185 -3.68 -6.69 21.69
CA SER A 185 -3.83 -5.55 20.78
C SER A 185 -2.74 -4.51 21.00
N VAL A 186 -2.58 -4.03 22.23
CA VAL A 186 -1.60 -2.98 22.56
C VAL A 186 -0.17 -3.45 22.28
N GLU A 187 0.18 -4.69 22.60
CA GLU A 187 1.50 -5.24 22.33
C GLU A 187 1.79 -5.36 20.83
N LEU A 188 0.84 -5.88 20.05
CA LEU A 188 0.97 -5.99 18.60
C LEU A 188 1.11 -4.61 17.96
N GLN A 189 0.26 -3.66 18.33
CA GLN A 189 0.32 -2.28 17.83
C GLN A 189 1.67 -1.63 18.15
N LYS A 190 2.19 -1.76 19.38
CA LYS A 190 3.50 -1.22 19.75
C LYS A 190 4.62 -1.78 18.90
N LYS A 191 4.59 -3.06 18.55
CA LYS A 191 5.60 -3.67 17.67
C LYS A 191 5.49 -3.13 16.24
N VAL A 192 4.27 -2.98 15.71
CA VAL A 192 4.04 -2.34 14.41
C VAL A 192 4.55 -0.89 14.41
N TYR A 193 4.22 -0.10 15.45
CA TYR A 193 4.70 1.26 15.59
C TYR A 193 6.22 1.34 15.74
N ALA A 194 6.84 0.40 16.45
CA ALA A 194 8.30 0.34 16.54
C ALA A 194 8.93 0.15 15.16
N GLN A 195 8.36 -0.73 14.32
CA GLN A 195 8.83 -0.92 12.94
C GLN A 195 8.66 0.35 12.10
N LEU A 196 7.48 0.98 12.14
CA LEU A 196 7.21 2.24 11.45
C LEU A 196 8.14 3.37 11.93
N GLY A 197 8.41 3.45 13.24
CA GLY A 197 9.29 4.44 13.88
C GLY A 197 10.73 4.40 13.38
N ARG A 198 11.18 3.28 12.80
CA ARG A 198 12.51 3.15 12.19
C ARG A 198 12.63 3.87 10.84
N LEU A 199 11.52 4.19 10.19
CA LEU A 199 11.47 4.88 8.91
C LEU A 199 11.65 6.38 9.11
N THR A 200 12.83 6.80 9.58
CA THR A 200 13.11 8.19 9.96
C THR A 200 13.04 9.19 8.80
N LYS A 201 13.04 8.70 7.56
CA LYS A 201 12.85 9.48 6.31
C LYS A 201 11.41 9.58 5.85
N LEU A 202 10.47 8.97 6.58
CA LEU A 202 9.07 8.94 6.20
C LEU A 202 8.47 10.34 6.29
N GLN A 203 7.91 10.80 5.17
CA GLN A 203 7.24 12.09 5.02
C GLN A 203 5.72 11.95 4.97
N GLN A 204 5.22 10.84 4.44
CA GLN A 204 3.79 10.58 4.31
C GLN A 204 3.47 9.15 4.71
N LEU A 205 2.55 9.00 5.66
CA LEU A 205 2.06 7.73 6.17
C LEU A 205 0.56 7.62 5.91
N HIS A 206 0.15 6.80 4.94
CA HIS A 206 -1.25 6.57 4.62
C HIS A 206 -1.63 5.13 4.97
N LEU A 207 -2.59 4.98 5.88
CA LEU A 207 -3.02 3.68 6.44
C LEU A 207 -4.48 3.36 6.15
N GLY A 208 -5.26 4.37 5.76
CA GLY A 208 -6.70 4.25 5.61
C GLY A 208 -7.16 3.66 4.29
N ARG A 209 -8.48 3.50 4.21
CA ARG A 209 -9.18 3.19 2.98
C ARG A 209 -9.97 4.41 2.58
N TYR A 210 -10.06 4.61 1.29
CA TYR A 210 -10.79 5.68 0.67
C TYR A 210 -12.13 5.09 0.17
N ILE A 211 -13.25 5.63 0.67
CA ILE A 211 -14.60 5.15 0.42
C ILE A 211 -15.42 6.18 -0.37
N ASP A 212 -15.85 5.78 -1.57
CA ASP A 212 -16.71 6.58 -2.45
C ASP A 212 -18.13 6.73 -1.87
N LYS A 213 -18.35 7.81 -1.12
CA LYS A 213 -19.61 8.14 -0.43
C LYS A 213 -20.83 8.06 -1.36
N ASP A 214 -20.70 8.54 -2.60
CA ASP A 214 -21.84 8.67 -3.52
C ASP A 214 -22.44 7.31 -3.92
N GLU A 215 -21.63 6.25 -3.96
CA GLU A 215 -22.14 4.91 -4.28
C GLU A 215 -22.72 4.18 -3.07
N TRP A 216 -22.25 4.51 -1.87
CA TRP A 216 -22.79 3.94 -0.65
C TRP A 216 -24.09 4.59 -0.20
N ASP A 217 -24.23 5.90 -0.42
CA ASP A 217 -25.50 6.60 -0.22
C ASP A 217 -26.60 5.97 -1.10
N LYS A 218 -26.27 5.55 -2.32
CA LYS A 218 -27.21 4.82 -3.21
C LYS A 218 -27.61 3.45 -2.68
N LYS A 219 -26.79 2.83 -1.80
CA LYS A 219 -27.08 1.55 -1.14
C LYS A 219 -27.83 1.71 0.18
N GLY A 220 -28.00 2.94 0.68
CA GLY A 220 -28.69 3.23 1.93
C GLY A 220 -27.97 2.70 3.18
N LEU A 221 -26.65 2.50 3.09
CA LEU A 221 -25.80 2.14 4.23
C LEU A 221 -25.29 3.42 4.90
N SER A 222 -25.14 3.40 6.23
CA SER A 222 -24.54 4.56 6.89
C SER A 222 -23.04 4.60 6.61
N TYR A 223 -22.45 5.79 6.60
CA TYR A 223 -21.02 5.94 6.32
C TYR A 223 -20.14 5.28 7.40
N GLU A 224 -20.58 5.33 8.66
CA GLU A 224 -19.90 4.73 9.83
C GLU A 224 -19.80 3.20 9.71
N GLU A 225 -20.75 2.57 9.02
CA GLU A 225 -20.76 1.12 8.78
C GLU A 225 -19.61 0.64 7.88
N LEU A 226 -18.91 1.56 7.22
CA LEU A 226 -17.88 1.27 6.24
C LEU A 226 -16.46 1.51 6.78
N TRP A 227 -16.35 1.98 8.01
CA TRP A 227 -15.05 2.26 8.61
C TRP A 227 -14.19 1.00 8.70
N TYR A 228 -12.88 1.23 8.63
CA TYR A 228 -11.87 0.22 8.81
C TYR A 228 -11.56 0.08 10.30
N PHE A 229 -12.04 -1.01 10.89
CA PHE A 229 -11.97 -1.23 12.33
C PHE A 229 -10.75 -2.02 12.79
N ASP A 230 -10.13 -2.87 11.95
CA ASP A 230 -9.02 -3.75 12.35
C ASP A 230 -7.62 -3.14 12.14
N GLY A 231 -7.54 -1.81 12.12
CA GLY A 231 -6.31 -1.04 11.90
C GLY A 231 -5.68 -0.51 13.19
N LEU A 232 -4.57 0.22 13.02
CA LEU A 232 -3.87 0.93 14.10
C LEU A 232 -4.79 1.98 14.74
N SER A 233 -4.82 2.03 16.07
CA SER A 233 -5.73 2.90 16.81
C SER A 233 -5.27 4.36 16.90
N LEU A 234 -4.00 4.66 16.59
CA LEU A 234 -3.38 5.98 16.71
C LEU A 234 -3.58 6.66 18.06
N SER A 235 -3.34 5.92 19.15
CA SER A 235 -3.29 6.47 20.51
C SER A 235 -1.90 6.33 21.12
N LEU A 236 -1.59 7.16 22.12
CA LEU A 236 -0.31 7.06 22.83
C LEU A 236 -0.17 5.73 23.55
N ASP A 237 -1.27 5.20 24.07
CA ASP A 237 -1.30 3.95 24.81
C ASP A 237 -1.00 2.75 23.89
N SER A 238 -1.43 2.81 22.62
CA SER A 238 -1.14 1.77 21.61
C SER A 238 0.25 1.90 20.98
N GLY A 239 0.96 3.00 21.21
CA GLY A 239 2.35 3.16 20.77
C GLY A 239 2.61 4.30 19.79
N LEU A 240 1.65 5.20 19.54
CA LEU A 240 1.86 6.40 18.71
C LEU A 240 3.13 7.17 19.10
N GLY A 241 3.44 7.20 20.40
CA GLY A 241 4.66 7.81 20.97
C GLY A 241 5.99 7.31 20.37
N LEU A 242 6.00 6.10 19.80
CA LEU A 242 7.18 5.48 19.16
C LEU A 242 7.51 6.13 17.81
N LEU A 243 6.60 6.92 17.24
CA LEU A 243 6.82 7.66 16.00
C LEU A 243 7.42 9.07 16.21
N LYS A 244 7.78 9.43 17.45
CA LYS A 244 8.31 10.77 17.80
C LYS A 244 9.57 11.15 17.02
N ASP A 245 10.37 10.17 16.60
CA ASP A 245 11.67 10.38 15.97
C ASP A 245 11.59 10.52 14.45
N ILE A 246 10.40 10.35 13.85
CA ILE A 246 10.15 10.61 12.44
C ILE A 246 9.97 12.11 12.20
N LYS A 247 11.08 12.85 12.19
CA LYS A 247 11.09 14.32 12.08
C LYS A 247 10.71 14.85 10.70
N GLU A 248 10.62 13.99 9.69
CA GLU A 248 10.26 14.37 8.34
C GLU A 248 8.76 14.16 8.02
N LEU A 249 7.99 13.59 8.96
CA LEU A 249 6.58 13.22 8.76
C LEU A 249 5.67 14.45 8.68
N LYS A 250 5.12 14.71 7.49
CA LYS A 250 4.27 15.88 7.20
C LYS A 250 2.79 15.52 7.13
N THR A 251 2.47 14.31 6.68
CA THR A 251 1.09 13.90 6.42
C THR A 251 0.84 12.52 6.99
N VAL A 252 -0.24 12.39 7.77
CA VAL A 252 -0.81 11.11 8.19
C VAL A 252 -2.22 10.99 7.63
N GLY A 253 -2.39 10.10 6.67
CA GLY A 253 -3.67 9.81 6.02
C GLY A 253 -4.34 8.59 6.63
N VAL A 254 -5.45 8.79 7.33
CA VAL A 254 -6.30 7.71 7.89
C VAL A 254 -7.76 7.83 7.46
N PRO A 255 -8.04 7.97 6.15
CA PRO A 255 -9.41 8.01 5.67
C PRO A 255 -10.15 6.74 6.10
N ASP A 256 -11.39 6.93 6.52
CA ASP A 256 -12.34 5.88 6.86
C ASP A 256 -11.79 4.83 7.83
N MET A 257 -11.01 5.25 8.84
CA MET A 257 -10.51 4.40 9.92
C MET A 257 -11.08 4.82 11.27
N GLU A 258 -11.39 3.86 12.13
CA GLU A 258 -11.67 4.11 13.55
C GLU A 258 -10.35 4.39 14.29
N VAL A 259 -10.06 5.68 14.52
CA VAL A 259 -8.81 6.18 15.12
C VAL A 259 -9.08 7.08 16.33
N TYR A 260 -8.13 7.15 17.27
CA TYR A 260 -8.24 7.94 18.50
C TYR A 260 -7.30 9.16 18.55
N ILE A 261 -6.72 9.55 17.40
CA ILE A 261 -5.77 10.68 17.31
C ILE A 261 -6.42 12.04 17.60
N GLU A 262 -7.75 12.12 17.54
CA GLU A 262 -8.49 13.38 17.64
C GLU A 262 -8.66 13.89 19.08
N CYS A 263 -8.31 13.11 20.09
CA CYS A 263 -8.45 13.56 21.47
C CYS A 263 -7.31 14.52 21.89
N ASN A 264 -7.57 15.37 22.88
CA ASN A 264 -6.69 16.49 23.24
C ASN A 264 -5.24 16.07 23.57
N LYS A 265 -5.06 14.91 24.21
CA LYS A 265 -3.75 14.41 24.62
C LYS A 265 -2.91 14.03 23.39
N GLU A 266 -3.50 13.30 22.45
CA GLU A 266 -2.90 12.86 21.20
C GLU A 266 -2.59 14.05 20.28
N GLN A 267 -3.53 14.99 20.13
CA GLN A 267 -3.31 16.22 19.37
C GLN A 267 -2.18 17.08 19.95
N ALA A 268 -2.12 17.22 21.28
CA ALA A 268 -1.03 17.94 21.95
C ALA A 268 0.33 17.26 21.67
N TRP A 269 0.38 15.93 21.75
CA TRP A 269 1.58 15.17 21.44
C TRP A 269 2.02 15.32 19.98
N VAL A 270 1.08 15.24 19.02
CA VAL A 270 1.36 15.42 17.59
C VAL A 270 1.97 16.79 17.34
N LYS A 271 1.34 17.85 17.88
CA LYS A 271 1.81 19.23 17.76
C LYS A 271 3.22 19.45 18.34
N GLU A 272 3.58 18.71 19.37
CA GLU A 272 4.90 18.80 20.00
C GLU A 272 5.98 18.03 19.21
N ASN A 273 5.64 16.94 18.55
CA ASN A 273 6.62 15.98 18.05
C ASN A 273 6.78 15.95 16.52
N TRP A 274 5.76 16.36 15.76
CA TRP A 274 5.74 16.35 14.29
C TRP A 274 5.71 17.78 13.70
N PRO A 275 6.34 18.00 12.53
CA PRO A 275 6.47 19.31 11.87
C PRO A 275 5.17 19.87 11.28
#